data_AF-A0A1F8ZJE9-F1
#
_entry.id   AF-A0A1F8ZJE9-F1
#
_cell.length_a   1.000
_cell.length_b   1.000
_cell.length_c   1.000
_cell.angle_alpha   90.00
_cell.angle_beta   90.00
_cell.angle_gamma   90.00
#
_symmetry.space_group_name_H-M   'P 1'
#
loop_
_entity.id
_entity.type
_entity.pdbx_description
1 polymer ?
#
loop_
_entity_poly.entity_id
_entity_poly.type
_entity_poly.pdbx_seq_one_letter_code
_entity_poly.pdbx_strand_id
1 'polypeptide(L)'
;MIYILYIRISILLWLIFICGCIKDVKEVGENPGLDTIPFYLAGSLAFDTKGALKVMEEEKKLEVQRKAGLEEELKKRLEVQSSQGDVPDPWIPPANRKLKDLPPALRGFPKDKFGYPDWTAAVRQEILKPRGTIIEEAPDDPPFDQDIIFEINDRLMADVRFSHKVHTFWLSCKICHPSIFIDRRGANRFTMYDVWQGKYCGRCHGKIAFQPKGFENCQRCHSVQKKVRGIR
;
A
#
# COMPACT_ATOMS: atom_id res chain seq x y z
N MET A 1 -58.37 -31.62 -8.90
CA MET A 1 -57.01 -31.47 -9.47
C MET A 1 -57.00 -30.78 -10.85
N ILE A 2 -57.98 -29.93 -11.17
CA ILE A 2 -58.17 -29.36 -12.53
C ILE A 2 -57.76 -27.88 -12.62
N TYR A 3 -57.52 -27.20 -11.48
CA TYR A 3 -57.22 -25.76 -11.44
C TYR A 3 -55.72 -25.38 -11.55
N ILE A 4 -54.79 -26.33 -11.54
CA ILE A 4 -53.34 -26.03 -11.60
C ILE A 4 -52.80 -26.07 -13.04
N LEU A 5 -53.52 -26.68 -13.98
CA LEU A 5 -53.07 -26.77 -15.39
C LEU A 5 -53.39 -25.50 -16.21
N TYR A 6 -54.38 -24.70 -15.79
CA TYR A 6 -54.80 -23.48 -16.51
C TYR A 6 -53.84 -22.29 -16.34
N ILE A 7 -53.03 -22.26 -15.28
CA ILE A 7 -52.06 -21.18 -15.03
C ILE A 7 -50.80 -21.34 -15.90
N ARG A 8 -50.53 -22.54 -16.43
CA ARG A 8 -49.35 -22.81 -17.27
C ARG A 8 -49.54 -22.46 -18.75
N ILE A 9 -50.79 -22.27 -19.22
CA ILE A 9 -51.07 -21.94 -20.63
C ILE A 9 -51.17 -20.41 -20.86
N SER A 10 -51.58 -19.63 -19.86
CA SER A 10 -51.62 -18.15 -19.96
C SER A 10 -50.25 -17.46 -19.94
N ILE A 11 -49.21 -18.11 -19.41
CA ILE A 11 -47.84 -17.55 -19.44
C ILE A 11 -47.12 -17.89 -20.75
N LEU A 12 -47.53 -18.98 -21.43
CA LEU A 12 -46.98 -19.38 -22.72
C LEU A 12 -47.56 -18.58 -23.91
N LEU A 13 -48.68 -17.89 -23.72
CA LEU A 13 -49.29 -17.03 -24.74
C LEU A 13 -48.85 -15.56 -24.69
N TRP A 14 -48.04 -15.16 -23.70
CA TRP A 14 -47.40 -13.84 -23.69
C TRP A 14 -46.05 -13.82 -24.44
N LEU A 15 -45.54 -14.99 -24.82
CA LEU A 15 -44.28 -15.14 -25.55
C LEU A 15 -44.43 -15.14 -27.08
N ILE A 16 -45.64 -14.99 -27.62
CA ILE A 16 -45.91 -15.10 -29.08
C ILE A 16 -46.21 -13.74 -29.74
N PHE A 17 -46.28 -12.63 -29.00
CA PHE A 17 -46.70 -11.33 -29.55
C PHE A 17 -45.60 -10.27 -29.64
N ILE A 18 -44.37 -10.63 -30.00
CA ILE A 18 -43.40 -9.68 -30.60
C ILE A 18 -42.61 -10.40 -31.70
N CYS A 19 -43.33 -10.86 -32.74
CA CYS A 19 -42.74 -11.09 -34.04
C CYS A 19 -42.73 -9.74 -34.78
N GLY A 20 -41.66 -8.98 -34.57
CA GLY A 20 -41.36 -7.76 -35.30
C GLY A 20 -39.92 -7.84 -35.78
N CYS A 21 -39.76 -8.14 -37.07
CA CYS A 21 -38.50 -8.22 -37.78
C CYS A 21 -37.54 -7.06 -37.46
N ILE A 22 -36.34 -7.33 -36.93
CA ILE A 22 -35.15 -6.52 -37.23
C ILE A 22 -33.97 -7.48 -37.40
N LYS A 23 -33.33 -7.32 -38.55
CA LYS A 23 -32.21 -8.09 -39.08
C LYS A 23 -30.94 -7.84 -38.28
N ASP A 24 -30.09 -8.86 -38.27
CA ASP A 24 -28.66 -8.88 -37.90
C ASP A 24 -28.00 -7.49 -37.75
N VAL A 25 -27.87 -7.03 -36.51
CA VAL A 25 -26.92 -5.97 -36.18
C VAL A 25 -25.58 -6.64 -35.93
N LYS A 26 -24.77 -6.63 -36.99
CA LYS A 26 -23.33 -6.88 -36.95
C LYS A 26 -22.75 -6.03 -35.82
N GLU A 27 -22.01 -6.62 -34.88
CA GLU A 27 -21.18 -5.85 -33.95
C GLU A 27 -20.24 -5.00 -34.78
N VAL A 28 -20.57 -3.71 -34.86
CA VAL A 28 -19.69 -2.68 -35.36
C VAL A 28 -18.67 -2.52 -34.24
N GLY A 29 -17.50 -3.12 -34.43
CA GLY A 29 -16.34 -2.84 -33.60
C GLY A 29 -16.17 -1.34 -33.47
N GLU A 30 -15.58 -0.88 -32.36
CA GLU A 30 -15.30 0.52 -32.09
C GLU A 30 -14.64 1.18 -33.30
N ASN A 31 -15.47 1.75 -34.16
CA ASN A 31 -15.04 2.71 -35.14
C ASN A 31 -14.59 3.89 -34.29
N PRO A 32 -13.42 4.50 -34.55
CA PRO A 32 -13.08 5.80 -33.98
C PRO A 32 -14.06 6.82 -34.59
N GLY A 33 -15.27 6.83 -34.06
CA GLY A 33 -16.37 7.66 -34.47
C GLY A 33 -16.18 9.01 -33.83
N LEU A 34 -15.99 10.03 -34.66
CA LEU A 34 -16.11 11.49 -34.47
C LEU A 34 -15.44 12.16 -33.25
N ASP A 35 -15.29 11.49 -32.12
CA ASP A 35 -14.70 11.96 -30.87
C ASP A 35 -13.18 12.09 -30.98
N THR A 36 -12.56 11.43 -31.97
CA THR A 36 -11.14 11.57 -32.33
C THR A 36 -10.89 12.57 -33.46
N ILE A 37 -11.94 13.20 -34.00
CA ILE A 37 -11.75 14.26 -34.99
C ILE A 37 -11.45 15.55 -34.21
N PRO A 38 -10.27 16.17 -34.38
CA PRO A 38 -10.00 17.45 -33.76
C PRO A 38 -11.07 18.44 -34.22
N PHE A 39 -11.79 19.02 -33.27
CA PHE A 39 -12.78 20.04 -33.54
C PHE A 39 -12.05 21.31 -33.99
N TYR A 40 -11.79 21.44 -35.30
CA TYR A 40 -11.32 22.70 -35.86
C TYR A 40 -12.48 23.68 -35.77
N LEU A 41 -12.39 24.62 -34.83
CA LEU A 41 -13.32 25.74 -34.75
C LEU A 41 -13.37 26.41 -36.14
N ALA A 42 -14.53 26.37 -36.79
CA ALA A 42 -14.78 27.09 -38.02
C ALA A 42 -14.73 28.60 -37.72
N GLY A 43 -13.53 29.18 -37.69
CA GLY A 43 -13.35 30.58 -37.32
C GLY A 43 -11.94 31.16 -37.47
N SER A 44 -10.87 30.37 -37.58
CA SER A 44 -9.52 30.94 -37.65
C SER A 44 -8.49 30.09 -38.39
N LEU A 45 -8.89 29.40 -39.47
CA LEU A 45 -7.90 28.91 -40.42
C LEU A 45 -7.39 30.12 -41.21
N ALA A 46 -6.24 30.64 -40.82
CA ALA A 46 -5.48 31.56 -41.65
C ALA A 46 -5.34 30.92 -43.04
N PHE A 47 -5.93 31.55 -44.05
CA PHE A 47 -5.96 31.06 -45.43
C PHE A 47 -4.55 31.09 -46.09
N ASP A 48 -3.54 31.56 -45.36
CA ASP A 48 -2.14 31.61 -45.74
C ASP A 48 -1.25 30.79 -44.79
N THR A 49 -0.16 30.24 -45.34
CA THR A 49 0.79 29.42 -44.57
C THR A 49 1.52 30.21 -43.48
N LYS A 50 1.66 31.53 -43.67
CA LYS A 50 2.30 32.43 -42.70
C LYS A 50 1.42 32.71 -41.49
N GLY A 51 0.11 32.88 -41.67
CA GLY A 51 -0.82 33.05 -40.56
C GLY A 51 -0.99 31.75 -39.76
N ALA A 52 -1.01 30.59 -40.44
CA ALA A 52 -1.04 29.29 -39.75
C ALA A 52 0.20 29.08 -38.86
N LEU A 53 1.39 29.46 -39.35
CA LEU A 53 2.63 29.35 -38.57
C LEU A 53 2.61 30.25 -37.31
N LYS A 54 2.03 31.46 -37.41
CA LYS A 54 1.89 32.36 -36.26
C LYS A 54 0.99 31.78 -35.19
N VAL A 55 -0.17 31.23 -35.58
CA VAL A 55 -1.10 30.59 -34.65
C VAL A 55 -0.42 29.43 -33.93
N MET A 56 0.30 28.56 -34.66
CA MET A 56 1.04 27.45 -34.06
C MET A 56 2.14 27.92 -33.09
N GLU A 57 2.83 29.03 -33.39
CA GLU A 57 3.86 29.57 -32.50
C GLU A 57 3.25 30.18 -31.23
N GLU A 58 2.10 30.84 -31.34
CA GLU A 58 1.36 31.38 -30.19
C GLU A 58 0.80 30.26 -29.30
N GLU A 59 0.22 29.21 -29.87
CA GLU A 59 -0.22 28.01 -29.14
C GLU A 59 0.94 27.33 -28.42
N LYS A 60 2.09 27.20 -29.09
CA LYS A 60 3.31 26.63 -28.48
C LYS A 60 3.80 27.48 -27.30
N LYS A 61 3.76 28.82 -27.41
CA LYS A 61 4.11 29.72 -26.30
C LYS A 61 3.15 29.57 -25.13
N LEU A 62 1.85 29.45 -25.41
CA LEU A 62 0.82 29.24 -24.39
C LEU A 62 1.02 27.92 -23.64
N GLU A 63 1.33 26.83 -24.36
CA GLU A 63 1.57 25.51 -23.78
C GLU A 63 2.83 25.50 -22.88
N VAL A 64 3.90 26.20 -23.29
CA VAL A 64 5.10 26.36 -22.45
C VAL A 64 4.77 27.13 -21.17
N GLN A 65 3.99 28.20 -21.25
CA GLN A 65 3.56 28.96 -20.07
C GLN A 65 2.68 28.13 -19.13
N ARG A 66 1.77 27.31 -19.67
CA ARG A 66 0.92 26.40 -18.89
C ARG A 66 1.76 25.35 -18.15
N LYS A 67 2.75 24.75 -18.82
CA LYS A 67 3.67 23.79 -18.18
C LYS A 67 4.52 24.43 -17.10
N ALA A 68 5.06 25.63 -17.34
CA ALA A 68 5.83 26.37 -16.35
C ALA A 68 4.99 26.69 -15.10
N GLY A 69 3.75 27.15 -15.28
CA GLY A 69 2.82 27.39 -14.16
C GLY A 69 2.49 26.11 -13.38
N LEU A 70 2.31 24.98 -14.07
CA LEU A 70 2.08 23.67 -13.44
C LEU A 70 3.32 23.20 -12.66
N GLU A 71 4.53 23.37 -13.19
CA GLU A 71 5.78 23.05 -12.51
C GLU A 71 5.99 23.91 -11.25
N GLU A 72 5.69 25.20 -11.32
CA GLU A 72 5.76 26.10 -10.17
C GLU A 72 4.73 25.74 -9.10
N GLU A 73 3.49 25.43 -9.50
CA GLU A 73 2.45 24.97 -8.58
C GLU A 73 2.81 23.64 -7.92
N LEU A 74 3.35 22.69 -8.69
CA LEU A 74 3.84 21.41 -8.18
C LEU A 74 4.98 21.61 -7.18
N LYS A 75 5.93 22.49 -7.50
CA LYS A 75 7.04 22.84 -6.60
C LYS A 75 6.52 23.44 -5.30
N LYS A 76 5.55 24.36 -5.37
CA LYS A 76 4.91 24.93 -4.18
C LYS A 76 4.17 23.88 -3.35
N ARG A 77 3.48 22.93 -3.97
CA ARG A 77 2.83 21.81 -3.27
C ARG A 77 3.85 20.88 -2.59
N LEU A 78 4.97 20.60 -3.24
CA LEU A 78 6.08 19.81 -2.68
C LEU A 78 6.76 20.53 -1.51
N GLU A 79 7.01 21.84 -1.63
CA GLU A 79 7.56 22.67 -0.55
C GLU A 79 6.60 22.72 0.66
N VAL A 80 5.30 22.91 0.42
CA VAL A 80 4.28 22.89 1.47
C VAL A 80 4.21 21.53 2.16
N GLN A 81 4.27 20.42 1.41
CA GLN A 81 4.38 19.06 1.99
C GLN A 81 5.65 18.86 2.80
N SER A 82 6.79 19.45 2.39
CA SER A 82 8.04 19.36 3.14
C SER A 82 8.05 20.21 4.42
N SER A 83 7.23 21.27 4.47
CA SER A 83 7.09 22.16 5.62
C SER A 83 6.00 21.75 6.62
N GLN A 84 5.10 20.84 6.22
CA GLN A 84 4.02 20.34 7.08
C GLN A 84 4.51 19.16 7.92
N GLY A 85 5.30 19.52 8.93
CA GLY A 85 5.65 18.68 10.07
C GLY A 85 7.15 18.49 10.20
N ASP A 86 7.71 18.95 11.32
CA ASP A 86 8.98 18.51 11.91
C ASP A 86 8.93 17.02 12.31
N VAL A 87 8.29 16.16 11.51
CA VAL A 87 8.46 14.72 11.56
C VAL A 87 9.72 14.48 10.75
N PRO A 88 10.87 14.21 11.40
CA PRO A 88 12.10 13.97 10.67
C PRO A 88 11.81 12.87 9.66
N ASP A 89 12.22 13.07 8.40
CA ASP A 89 11.99 12.12 7.31
C ASP A 89 12.08 10.69 7.88
N PRO A 90 10.96 9.94 7.88
CA PRO A 90 10.94 8.60 8.46
C PRO A 90 12.12 7.77 7.94
N TRP A 91 12.53 8.03 6.70
CA TRP A 91 13.52 7.29 5.94
C TRP A 91 14.99 7.64 6.26
N ILE A 92 15.28 8.59 7.16
CA ILE A 92 16.66 8.93 7.57
C ILE A 92 17.04 8.20 8.89
N PRO A 93 18.14 7.42 8.90
CA PRO A 93 18.69 6.84 10.12
C PRO A 93 19.02 7.92 11.18
N PRO A 94 18.61 7.74 12.44
CA PRO A 94 18.82 8.70 13.52
C PRO A 94 20.28 8.73 13.99
N ALA A 95 21.21 8.10 13.29
CA ALA A 95 22.64 8.19 13.55
C ALA A 95 23.13 9.65 13.68
N ASN A 96 22.41 10.61 13.07
CA ASN A 96 22.68 12.04 13.16
C ASN A 96 21.72 12.84 14.06
N ARG A 97 20.81 12.19 14.81
CA ARG A 97 19.86 12.89 15.69
C ARG A 97 20.49 13.15 17.06
N LYS A 98 20.44 14.39 17.55
CA LYS A 98 20.99 14.71 18.88
C LYS A 98 20.08 14.05 19.94
N LEU A 99 20.67 13.52 21.01
CA LEU A 99 19.93 12.84 22.09
C LEU A 99 18.78 13.68 22.67
N LYS A 100 18.94 15.00 22.69
CA LYS A 100 17.93 15.96 23.13
C LYS A 100 16.65 15.95 22.28
N ASP A 101 16.76 15.62 21.00
CA ASP A 101 15.66 15.57 20.04
C ASP A 101 14.84 14.27 20.16
N LEU A 102 15.34 13.27 20.91
CA LEU A 102 14.58 12.08 21.25
C LEU A 102 13.63 12.35 22.43
N PRO A 103 12.42 11.75 22.41
CA PRO A 103 11.53 11.77 23.56
C PRO A 103 12.28 11.35 24.84
N PRO A 104 12.07 12.02 25.99
CA PRO A 104 12.79 11.73 27.23
C PRO A 104 12.81 10.24 27.59
N ALA A 105 11.67 9.55 27.40
CA ALA A 105 11.53 8.12 27.67
C ALA A 105 12.47 7.22 26.83
N LEU A 106 12.80 7.64 25.60
CA LEU A 106 13.64 6.85 24.68
C LEU A 106 15.12 7.18 24.80
N ARG A 107 15.52 8.15 25.63
CA ARG A 107 16.93 8.51 25.82
C ARG A 107 17.72 7.42 26.54
N GLY A 108 17.08 6.73 27.49
CA GLY A 108 17.66 5.61 28.24
C GLY A 108 17.58 4.25 27.52
N PHE A 109 16.95 4.18 26.34
CA PHE A 109 16.82 2.92 25.62
C PHE A 109 18.14 2.51 24.96
N PRO A 110 18.46 1.21 24.94
CA PRO A 110 19.54 0.69 24.10
C PRO A 110 19.29 1.06 22.64
N LYS A 111 20.38 1.28 21.92
CA LYS A 111 20.34 1.63 20.49
C LYS A 111 20.84 0.47 19.66
N ASP A 112 20.24 0.30 18.49
CA ASP A 112 20.77 -0.64 17.50
C ASP A 112 21.98 -0.06 16.74
N LYS A 113 22.52 -0.85 15.82
CA LYS A 113 23.68 -0.48 14.98
C LYS A 113 23.47 0.79 14.16
N PHE A 114 22.21 1.18 13.93
CA PHE A 114 21.85 2.34 13.13
C PHE A 114 21.37 3.52 14.00
N GLY A 115 21.48 3.39 15.34
CA GLY A 115 21.12 4.42 16.30
C GLY A 115 19.63 4.50 16.65
N TYR A 116 18.78 3.60 16.13
CA TYR A 116 17.36 3.59 16.51
C TYR A 116 17.18 2.97 17.90
N PRO A 117 16.17 3.40 18.68
CA PRO A 117 15.79 2.72 19.91
C PRO A 117 15.43 1.24 19.66
N ASP A 118 16.13 0.34 20.35
CA ASP A 118 15.89 -1.10 20.25
C ASP A 118 14.98 -1.56 21.40
N TRP A 119 13.70 -1.71 21.10
CA TRP A 119 12.70 -2.22 22.03
C TRP A 119 12.96 -3.66 22.45
N THR A 120 13.51 -4.49 21.57
CA THR A 120 13.77 -5.90 21.88
C THR A 120 14.92 -6.01 22.87
N ALA A 121 15.98 -5.22 22.69
CA ALA A 121 17.07 -5.14 23.65
C ALA A 121 16.61 -4.56 25.00
N ALA A 122 15.74 -3.54 24.99
CA ALA A 122 15.19 -2.95 26.22
C ALA A 122 14.40 -3.98 27.06
N VAL A 123 13.59 -4.81 26.40
CA VAL A 123 12.85 -5.90 27.04
C VAL A 123 13.81 -6.96 27.59
N ARG A 124 14.82 -7.37 26.81
CA ARG A 124 15.82 -8.36 27.25
C ARG A 124 16.67 -7.88 28.43
N GLN A 125 16.89 -6.57 28.54
CA GLN A 125 17.62 -5.93 29.64
C GLN A 125 16.71 -5.60 30.83
N GLU A 126 15.44 -6.01 30.80
CA GLU A 126 14.44 -5.73 31.83
C GLU A 126 14.23 -4.24 32.14
N ILE A 127 14.58 -3.36 31.21
CA ILE A 127 14.34 -1.91 31.32
C ILE A 127 12.83 -1.63 31.25
N LEU A 128 12.09 -2.50 30.55
CA LEU A 128 10.64 -2.42 30.41
C LEU A 128 9.97 -3.61 31.11
N LYS A 129 9.06 -3.30 32.04
CA LYS A 129 8.18 -4.26 32.72
C LYS A 129 6.73 -3.81 32.52
N PRO A 130 6.17 -3.98 31.31
CA PRO A 130 4.78 -3.61 31.06
C PRO A 130 3.86 -4.54 31.84
N ARG A 131 2.77 -3.98 32.36
CA ARG A 131 1.71 -4.77 32.98
C ARG A 131 0.81 -5.36 31.89
N GLY A 132 0.44 -6.63 32.02
CA GLY A 132 -0.47 -7.30 31.09
C GLY A 132 -1.91 -6.81 31.21
N THR A 133 -2.31 -6.35 32.39
CA THR A 133 -3.64 -5.81 32.65
C THR A 133 -3.61 -4.53 33.49
N ILE A 134 -4.71 -3.78 33.44
CA ILE A 134 -4.93 -2.60 34.29
C ILE A 134 -5.21 -3.02 35.76
N ILE A 135 -5.65 -4.27 35.96
CA ILE A 135 -5.92 -4.83 37.29
C ILE A 135 -4.57 -5.16 37.95
N GLU A 136 -4.39 -4.80 39.22
CA GLU A 136 -3.08 -4.92 39.91
C GLU A 136 -2.60 -6.35 40.13
N GLU A 137 -3.50 -7.32 40.16
CA GLU A 137 -3.21 -8.70 40.58
C GLU A 137 -3.64 -9.74 39.54
N ALA A 138 -4.04 -9.33 38.35
CA ALA A 138 -4.35 -10.31 37.31
C ALA A 138 -3.04 -11.00 36.88
N PRO A 139 -3.07 -12.33 36.67
CA PRO A 139 -1.91 -13.05 36.17
C PRO A 139 -1.51 -12.52 34.79
N ASP A 140 -0.22 -12.27 34.58
CA ASP A 140 0.32 -11.93 33.28
C ASP A 140 0.33 -13.18 32.38
N ASP A 141 -0.21 -13.06 31.17
CA ASP A 141 -0.14 -14.12 30.17
C ASP A 141 1.31 -14.24 29.67
N PRO A 142 1.91 -15.45 29.69
CA PRO A 142 3.26 -15.62 29.20
C PRO A 142 3.32 -15.37 27.67
N PRO A 143 4.41 -14.79 27.15
CA PRO A 143 4.57 -14.60 25.72
C PRO A 143 4.53 -15.92 24.96
N PHE A 144 3.84 -15.94 23.81
CA PHE A 144 3.78 -17.10 22.95
C PHE A 144 5.09 -17.28 22.17
N ASP A 145 5.84 -18.33 22.46
CA ASP A 145 7.18 -18.56 21.89
C ASP A 145 7.12 -19.48 20.66
N GLN A 146 6.63 -18.94 19.53
CA GLN A 146 6.66 -19.63 18.25
C GLN A 146 7.10 -18.72 17.11
N ASP A 147 8.06 -19.20 16.33
CA ASP A 147 8.50 -18.52 15.11
C ASP A 147 7.75 -19.06 13.88
N ILE A 148 7.34 -18.14 13.01
CA ILE A 148 6.83 -18.42 11.67
C ILE A 148 7.89 -18.02 10.66
N ILE A 149 8.17 -18.90 9.71
CA ILE A 149 9.02 -18.59 8.55
C ILE A 149 8.12 -18.35 7.34
N PHE A 150 8.24 -17.16 6.75
CA PHE A 150 7.63 -16.83 5.47
C PHE A 150 8.64 -17.10 4.36
N GLU A 151 8.33 -18.09 3.53
CA GLU A 151 9.10 -18.41 2.34
C GLU A 151 8.88 -17.35 1.27
N ILE A 152 9.96 -16.79 0.75
CA ILE A 152 9.89 -15.71 -0.23
C ILE A 152 10.08 -16.28 -1.62
N ASN A 153 9.38 -15.74 -2.61
CA ASN A 153 9.57 -16.13 -4.01
C ASN A 153 10.69 -15.32 -4.71
N ASP A 154 11.81 -15.10 -4.02
CA ASP A 154 13.00 -14.46 -4.58
C ASP A 154 14.21 -15.31 -4.20
N ARG A 155 15.07 -15.65 -5.16
CA ARG A 155 16.26 -16.49 -4.92
C ARG A 155 17.38 -15.74 -4.19
N LEU A 156 17.44 -14.42 -4.35
CA LEU A 156 18.54 -13.60 -3.82
C LEU A 156 18.25 -13.11 -2.40
N MET A 157 16.99 -13.16 -1.98
CA MET A 157 16.56 -12.67 -0.67
C MET A 157 16.34 -13.83 0.30
N ALA A 158 16.81 -13.66 1.54
CA ALA A 158 16.57 -14.59 2.63
C ALA A 158 15.07 -14.64 3.01
N ASP A 159 14.63 -15.78 3.54
CA ASP A 159 13.27 -15.95 4.05
C ASP A 159 13.05 -15.09 5.30
N VAL A 160 11.80 -14.69 5.55
CA VAL A 160 11.46 -13.84 6.69
C VAL A 160 11.16 -14.69 7.91
N ARG A 161 11.76 -14.36 9.04
CA ARG A 161 11.36 -14.86 10.36
C ARG A 161 10.44 -13.86 11.05
N PHE A 162 9.28 -14.33 11.46
CA PHE A 162 8.39 -13.64 12.37
C PHE A 162 8.37 -14.37 13.71
N SER A 163 8.72 -13.68 14.80
CA SER A 163 8.74 -14.29 16.13
C SER A 163 7.55 -13.81 16.95
N HIS A 164 6.68 -14.72 17.40
CA HIS A 164 5.58 -14.32 18.28
C HIS A 164 6.08 -13.76 19.60
N LYS A 165 7.14 -14.32 20.17
CA LYS A 165 7.64 -13.97 21.51
C LYS A 165 7.79 -12.47 21.72
N VAL A 166 8.39 -11.77 20.76
CA VAL A 166 8.62 -10.32 20.84
C VAL A 166 7.37 -9.50 20.54
N HIS A 167 6.44 -10.04 19.74
CA HIS A 167 5.19 -9.36 19.40
C HIS A 167 4.15 -9.54 20.51
N THR A 168 4.06 -10.74 21.11
CA THR A 168 3.14 -11.07 22.19
C THR A 168 3.69 -10.71 23.57
N PHE A 169 4.87 -10.09 23.65
CA PHE A 169 5.40 -9.61 24.92
C PHE A 169 4.51 -8.52 25.53
N TRP A 170 3.93 -7.67 24.69
CA TRP A 170 2.99 -6.63 25.12
C TRP A 170 1.67 -6.64 24.34
N LEU A 171 1.61 -7.28 23.18
CA LEU A 171 0.41 -7.30 22.35
C LEU A 171 -0.39 -8.60 22.56
N SER A 172 -1.71 -8.47 22.60
CA SER A 172 -2.60 -9.64 22.66
C SER A 172 -2.86 -10.23 21.27
N CYS A 173 -3.25 -11.50 21.22
CA CYS A 173 -3.53 -12.22 19.97
C CYS A 173 -4.55 -11.51 19.07
N LYS A 174 -5.56 -10.86 19.68
CA LYS A 174 -6.67 -10.18 19.00
C LYS A 174 -6.25 -8.96 18.18
N ILE A 175 -5.08 -8.39 18.49
CA ILE A 175 -4.52 -7.26 17.74
C ILE A 175 -4.15 -7.70 16.33
N CYS A 176 -3.67 -8.93 16.18
CA CYS A 176 -3.21 -9.49 14.92
C CYS A 176 -4.27 -10.38 14.26
N HIS A 177 -4.98 -11.19 15.04
CA HIS A 177 -5.89 -12.22 14.54
C HIS A 177 -7.35 -11.91 14.83
N PRO A 178 -8.26 -12.20 13.88
CA PRO A 178 -8.03 -12.62 12.49
C PRO A 178 -7.82 -11.43 11.52
N SER A 179 -7.73 -10.20 12.05
CA SER A 179 -7.87 -8.97 11.28
C SER A 179 -6.71 -8.69 10.33
N ILE A 180 -5.47 -8.81 10.81
CA ILE A 180 -4.25 -8.55 10.04
C ILE A 180 -3.73 -9.85 9.43
N PHE A 181 -3.78 -10.93 10.20
CA PHE A 181 -3.33 -12.25 9.80
C PHE A 181 -4.40 -13.30 10.12
N ILE A 182 -4.51 -14.28 9.23
CA ILE A 182 -5.24 -15.51 9.49
C ILE A 182 -4.31 -16.42 10.31
N ASP A 183 -4.83 -17.02 11.37
CA ASP A 183 -4.16 -17.95 12.31
C ASP A 183 -3.93 -19.34 11.69
N ARG A 184 -3.51 -19.36 10.42
CA ARG A 184 -3.26 -20.58 9.65
C ARG A 184 -1.98 -20.44 8.84
N ARG A 185 -1.06 -21.39 9.01
CA ARG A 185 0.19 -21.45 8.23
C ARG A 185 -0.13 -21.51 6.73
N GLY A 186 0.52 -20.65 5.95
CA GLY A 186 0.36 -20.58 4.50
C GLY A 186 -0.93 -19.89 3.99
N ALA A 187 -1.82 -19.44 4.88
CA ALA A 187 -3.04 -18.73 4.48
C ALA A 187 -2.78 -17.25 4.13
N ASN A 188 -1.73 -16.66 4.69
CA ASN A 188 -1.39 -15.26 4.49
C ASN A 188 -0.42 -15.12 3.30
N ARG A 189 -0.91 -14.55 2.20
CA ARG A 189 -0.11 -14.25 1.01
C ARG A 189 -0.09 -12.75 0.78
N PHE A 190 1.09 -12.17 0.80
CA PHE A 190 1.28 -10.73 0.61
C PHE A 190 2.66 -10.43 0.06
N THR A 191 2.81 -9.22 -0.44
CA THR A 191 4.05 -8.73 -1.03
C THR A 191 4.68 -7.64 -0.15
N MET A 192 5.95 -7.32 -0.39
CA MET A 192 6.55 -6.15 0.23
C MET A 192 5.85 -4.84 -0.17
N TYR A 193 5.23 -4.80 -1.35
CA TYR A 193 4.41 -3.66 -1.74
C TYR A 193 3.22 -3.48 -0.79
N ASP A 194 2.51 -4.56 -0.42
CA ASP A 194 1.43 -4.49 0.58
C ASP A 194 1.92 -3.96 1.92
N VAL A 195 3.12 -4.38 2.35
CA VAL A 195 3.76 -3.90 3.57
C VAL A 195 4.03 -2.39 3.49
N TRP A 196 4.55 -1.90 2.36
CA TRP A 196 4.75 -0.46 2.16
C TRP A 196 3.47 0.35 2.09
N GLN A 197 2.36 -0.27 1.67
CA GLN A 197 1.01 0.32 1.70
C GLN A 197 0.36 0.25 3.11
N GLY A 198 1.09 -0.19 4.13
CA GLY A 198 0.61 -0.23 5.51
C GLY A 198 -0.28 -1.43 5.85
N LYS A 199 -0.24 -2.50 5.04
CA LYS A 199 -0.90 -3.78 5.31
C LYS A 199 0.06 -4.74 6.01
N TYR A 200 -0.47 -5.80 6.62
CA TYR A 200 0.31 -6.84 7.31
C TYR A 200 1.33 -6.24 8.28
N CYS A 201 2.63 -6.51 8.11
CA CYS A 201 3.70 -5.97 8.93
C CYS A 201 3.71 -4.43 8.96
N GLY A 202 3.35 -3.80 7.84
CA GLY A 202 3.30 -2.35 7.68
C GLY A 202 2.19 -1.65 8.46
N ARG A 203 1.26 -2.42 9.06
CA ARG A 203 0.25 -1.85 9.97
C ARG A 203 0.91 -1.19 11.18
N CYS A 204 2.05 -1.73 11.61
CA CYS A 204 2.80 -1.30 12.79
C CYS A 204 4.21 -0.80 12.44
N HIS A 205 4.94 -1.51 11.57
CA HIS A 205 6.28 -1.12 11.15
C HIS A 205 6.23 0.15 10.30
N GLY A 206 6.92 1.21 10.75
CA GLY A 206 6.87 2.56 10.17
C GLY A 206 5.95 3.53 10.91
N LYS A 207 5.13 3.05 11.85
CA LYS A 207 4.31 3.90 12.73
C LYS A 207 4.76 3.82 14.19
N ILE A 208 4.78 2.61 14.73
CA ILE A 208 5.11 2.34 16.14
C ILE A 208 6.41 1.56 16.31
N ALA A 209 6.85 0.88 15.25
CA ALA A 209 8.10 0.13 15.20
C ALA A 209 8.98 0.64 14.05
N PHE A 210 10.21 0.11 13.95
CA PHE A 210 11.13 0.44 12.87
C PHE A 210 10.47 0.27 11.50
N GLN A 211 10.91 1.07 10.54
CA GLN A 211 10.33 1.12 9.21
C GLN A 211 10.71 -0.10 8.34
N PRO A 212 9.81 -0.59 7.47
CA PRO A 212 10.10 -1.72 6.60
C PRO A 212 10.80 -1.34 5.28
N LYS A 213 11.26 -0.08 5.13
CA LYS A 213 12.11 0.34 4.01
C LYS A 213 13.52 0.68 4.52
N GLY A 214 14.42 0.92 3.57
CA GLY A 214 15.86 1.06 3.83
C GLY A 214 16.53 -0.31 3.77
N PHE A 215 17.67 -0.37 3.08
CA PHE A 215 18.44 -1.60 2.89
C PHE A 215 18.91 -2.18 4.24
N GLU A 216 19.20 -1.30 5.18
CA GLU A 216 19.61 -1.63 6.54
C GLU A 216 18.54 -2.39 7.35
N ASN A 217 17.26 -2.17 7.04
CA ASN A 217 16.16 -2.80 7.76
C ASN A 217 15.72 -4.13 7.13
N CYS A 218 16.10 -4.40 5.88
CA CYS A 218 15.79 -5.67 5.22
C CYS A 218 16.26 -6.86 6.06
N GLN A 219 17.49 -6.81 6.58
CA GLN A 219 18.11 -7.91 7.34
C GLN A 219 17.41 -8.20 8.68
N ARG A 220 16.62 -7.26 9.22
CA ARG A 220 15.88 -7.48 10.49
C ARG A 220 14.80 -8.55 10.34
N CYS A 221 14.17 -8.60 9.18
CA CYS A 221 13.12 -9.57 8.87
C CYS A 221 13.69 -10.75 8.07
N HIS A 222 14.45 -10.45 7.01
CA HIS A 222 15.07 -11.40 6.09
C HIS A 222 16.33 -12.01 6.69
N SER A 223 16.14 -12.90 7.67
CA SER A 223 17.21 -13.46 8.50
C SER A 223 17.41 -14.96 8.30
N VAL A 224 16.51 -15.64 7.58
CA VAL A 224 16.56 -17.10 7.42
C VAL A 224 17.14 -17.44 6.07
N GLN A 225 18.29 -18.09 6.09
CA GLN A 225 18.92 -18.56 4.86
C GLN A 225 18.01 -19.55 4.15
N LYS A 226 17.91 -19.39 2.83
CA LYS A 226 17.15 -20.32 2.00
C LYS A 226 17.84 -21.67 1.99
N LYS A 227 17.05 -22.73 2.15
CA LYS A 227 17.53 -24.07 1.78
C LYS A 227 17.69 -24.11 0.26
N VAL A 228 18.91 -23.89 -0.22
CA VAL A 228 19.25 -24.05 -1.64
C VAL A 228 18.94 -25.50 -2.01
N ARG A 229 17.86 -25.72 -2.78
CA ARG A 229 17.61 -27.02 -3.41
C ARG A 229 18.61 -27.18 -4.55
N GLY A 230 19.80 -27.69 -4.20
CA GLY A 230 20.78 -28.25 -5.12
C GLY A 230 21.52 -27.26 -6.00
N ILE A 231 22.63 -26.70 -5.50
CA ILE A 231 23.87 -26.58 -6.27
C ILE A 231 24.98 -26.97 -5.30
N ARG A 232 25.69 -28.03 -5.64
CA ARG A 232 26.85 -28.57 -4.92
C ARG A 232 28.11 -27.96 -5.50
#